data_AF-A0A6M0CAA5-F1
#
_entry.id   AF-A0A6M0CAA5-F1
#
_cell.length_a   1.000
_cell.length_b   1.000
_cell.length_c   1.000
_cell.angle_alpha   90.00
_cell.angle_beta   90.00
_cell.angle_gamma   90.00
#
_symmetry.space_group_name_H-M   'P 1'
#
loop_
_entity.id
_entity.type
_entity.pdbx_description
1 polymer ?
#
loop_
_entity_poly.entity_id
_entity_poly.type
_entity_poly.pdbx_seq_one_letter_code
_entity_poly.pdbx_strand_id
1 'polypeptide(L)' 'MLEVGWFSTKLMLKGKLLRNPGYFFRQAAIGTAIALLLLIGMVKAGIGLWLPIVLSSLVTGVIMPFLLKDVKLQ' A
#
# COMPACT_ATOMS: atom_id res chain seq x y z
N MET A 1 -18.15 16.39 -7.48
CA MET A 1 -17.30 15.40 -6.76
C MET A 1 -15.90 15.26 -7.36
N LEU A 2 -15.70 15.43 -8.68
CA LEU A 2 -14.36 15.47 -9.32
C LEU A 2 -13.46 16.60 -8.80
N GLU A 3 -14.01 17.75 -8.44
CA GLU A 3 -13.25 18.86 -7.84
C GLU A 3 -12.59 18.47 -6.51
N VAL A 4 -13.28 17.69 -5.67
CA VAL A 4 -12.72 17.22 -4.39
C VAL A 4 -11.52 16.29 -4.65
N GLY A 5 -11.62 15.44 -5.67
CA GLY A 5 -10.49 14.63 -6.15
C GLY A 5 -9.33 15.50 -6.62
N TRP A 6 -9.61 16.53 -7.42
CA TRP A 6 -8.59 17.47 -7.94
C TRP A 6 -7.87 18.23 -6.84
N PHE A 7 -8.60 18.75 -5.84
CA PHE A 7 -8.00 19.42 -4.69
C PHE A 7 -7.17 18.45 -3.83
N SER A 8 -7.66 17.23 -3.58
CA SER A 8 -6.89 16.20 -2.88
C SER A 8 -5.59 15.83 -3.61
N THR A 9 -5.62 15.61 -4.92
CA THR A 9 -4.42 15.32 -5.70
C THR A 9 -3.43 16.49 -5.68
N LYS A 10 -3.92 17.73 -5.79
CA LYS A 10 -3.07 18.93 -5.71
C LYS A 10 -2.42 19.09 -4.32
N LEU A 11 -3.12 18.72 -3.25
CA LEU A 11 -2.56 18.68 -1.89
C LEU A 11 -1.59 17.51 -1.67
N MET A 12 -1.82 16.34 -2.29
CA MET A 12 -0.87 15.21 -2.27
C MET A 12 0.44 15.58 -2.95
N LEU A 13 0.37 16.20 -4.13
CA LEU A 13 1.55 16.67 -4.87
C LEU A 13 2.32 17.76 -4.11
N LYS A 14 1.64 18.57 -3.31
CA LYS A 14 2.28 19.55 -2.41
C LYS A 14 2.83 18.94 -1.11
N GLY A 15 2.62 17.64 -0.87
CA GLY A 15 3.01 16.98 0.39
C GLY A 15 2.24 17.46 1.62
N LYS A 16 1.15 18.20 1.44
CA LYS A 16 0.35 18.79 2.53
C LYS A 16 -0.92 18.02 2.85
N LEU A 17 -1.24 16.98 2.09
CA LEU A 17 -2.45 16.18 2.36
C LEU A 17 -2.28 15.30 3.60
N LEU A 18 -1.08 14.76 3.78
CA LEU A 18 -0.79 13.82 4.87
C LEU A 18 -0.11 14.58 6.00
N ARG A 19 -0.67 14.49 7.20
CA ARG A 19 -0.08 15.10 8.40
C ARG A 19 1.32 14.54 8.69
N ASN A 20 1.59 13.29 8.30
CA ASN A 20 2.90 12.67 8.44
C ASN A 20 3.24 11.82 7.19
N PRO A 21 3.84 12.42 6.16
CA PRO A 21 4.16 11.71 4.91
C PRO A 21 5.18 10.59 5.14
N GLY A 22 6.14 10.77 6.06
CA GLY A 22 7.15 9.76 6.37
C GLY A 22 6.55 8.47 6.95
N TYR A 23 5.53 8.59 7.80
CA TYR A 23 4.79 7.44 8.34
C TYR A 23 4.07 6.66 7.24
N PHE A 24 3.42 7.35 6.31
CA PHE A 24 2.74 6.74 5.16
C PHE A 24 3.70 5.95 4.28
N PHE A 25 4.82 6.57 3.88
CA PHE A 25 5.84 5.88 3.05
C PHE A 25 6.44 4.68 3.76
N ARG A 26 6.73 4.79 5.06
CA ARG A 26 7.27 3.68 5.85
C ARG A 26 6.31 2.49 5.89
N GLN A 27 5.03 2.76 6.11
CA GLN A 27 4.02 1.70 6.14
C GLN A 27 3.77 1.10 4.75
N ALA A 28 3.66 1.92 3.71
CA ALA A 28 3.56 1.43 2.34
C ALA A 28 4.76 0.54 1.96
N ALA A 29 5.97 0.94 2.35
CA ALA A 29 7.17 0.12 2.16
C ALA A 29 7.11 -1.20 2.94
N ILE A 30 6.65 -1.21 4.19
CA ILE A 30 6.49 -2.44 4.98
C ILE A 30 5.47 -3.39 4.33
N GLY A 31 4.29 -2.87 3.96
CA GLY A 31 3.27 -3.68 3.29
C GLY A 31 3.77 -4.27 1.97
N THR A 32 4.47 -3.46 1.17
CA THR A 32 5.06 -3.89 -0.11
C THR A 32 6.17 -4.92 0.09
N ALA A 33 7.01 -4.75 1.11
CA ALA A 33 8.07 -5.71 1.44
C ALA A 33 7.49 -7.06 1.87
N ILE A 34 6.44 -7.07 2.70
CA ILE A 34 5.73 -8.30 3.09
C ILE A 34 5.14 -8.99 1.86
N ALA A 35 4.49 -8.23 0.98
CA ALA A 35 3.92 -8.73 -0.27
C ALA A 35 4.95 -9.43 -1.14
N LEU A 36 6.09 -8.77 -1.36
CA LEU A 36 7.19 -9.26 -2.17
C LEU A 36 7.82 -10.51 -1.57
N LEU A 37 8.06 -10.53 -0.26
CA LEU A 37 8.59 -11.71 0.43
C LEU A 37 7.65 -12.92 0.28
N LEU A 38 6.34 -12.70 0.42
CA LEU A 38 5.32 -13.74 0.29
C LEU A 38 5.24 -14.27 -1.15
N LEU A 39 5.28 -13.38 -2.14
CA LEU A 39 5.30 -13.73 -3.55
C LEU A 39 6.56 -14.52 -3.92
N ILE A 40 7.73 -14.02 -3.56
CA ILE A 40 9.01 -14.69 -3.87
C ILE A 40 9.10 -16.06 -3.17
N GLY A 41 8.62 -16.15 -1.92
CA GLY A 41 8.58 -17.40 -1.17
C GLY A 41 7.72 -18.47 -1.85
N MET A 42 6.51 -18.10 -2.28
CA MET A 42 5.61 -19.03 -2.98
C MET A 42 6.10 -19.40 -4.39
N VAL A 43 6.74 -18.47 -5.11
CA VAL A 43 7.35 -18.75 -6.42
C VAL A 43 8.51 -19.74 -6.27
N LYS A 44 9.36 -19.58 -5.24
CA LYS A 44 10.43 -20.55 -4.94
C LYS A 44 9.91 -21.93 -4.56
N ALA A 45 8.69 -22.03 -4.02
CA ALA A 45 8.03 -23.30 -3.71
C ALA A 45 7.50 -24.03 -4.96
N GLY A 46 7.74 -23.51 -6.17
CA GLY A 46 7.30 -24.12 -7.42
C GLY A 46 5.81 -23.93 -7.73
N ILE A 47 5.13 -23.07 -6.98
CA ILE A 47 3.72 -22.74 -7.20
C ILE A 47 3.62 -21.85 -8.44
N GLY A 48 2.79 -22.25 -9.40
CA GLY A 48 2.56 -21.47 -10.62
C GLY A 48 2.16 -20.03 -10.30
N LEU A 49 2.76 -19.06 -10.99
CA LEU A 49 2.73 -17.61 -10.69
C LEU A 49 1.34 -17.01 -10.41
N TRP A 50 0.27 -17.60 -10.95
CA TRP A 50 -1.10 -17.15 -10.72
C TRP A 50 -1.50 -17.19 -9.25
N LEU A 51 -1.20 -18.26 -8.52
CA LEU A 51 -1.60 -18.40 -7.11
C LEU A 51 -0.84 -17.43 -6.18
N PRO A 52 0.50 -17.31 -6.27
CA PRO A 52 1.29 -16.34 -5.52
C PRO A 52 0.84 -14.90 -5.76
N ILE A 53 0.54 -14.53 -7.00
CA ILE A 53 0.12 -13.17 -7.34
C ILE A 53 -1.23 -12.85 -6.68
N VAL A 54 -2.21 -13.76 -6.80
CA VAL A 54 -3.53 -13.56 -6.18
C VAL A 54 -3.40 -13.47 -4.66
N LEU A 55 -2.71 -14.44 -4.04
CA LEU A 55 -2.59 -14.49 -2.58
C LEU A 55 -1.79 -13.32 -2.01
N SER A 56 -0.64 -12.98 -2.60
CA SER A 56 0.15 -11.82 -2.16
C SER A 56 -0.61 -10.50 -2.32
N SER A 57 -1.35 -10.32 -3.41
CA SER A 57 -2.16 -9.11 -3.63
C SER A 57 -3.31 -9.02 -2.63
N LEU A 58 -3.97 -10.14 -2.34
CA LEU A 58 -5.08 -10.21 -1.40
C LEU A 58 -4.62 -9.94 0.04
N VAL A 59 -3.51 -10.57 0.45
CA VAL A 59 -2.87 -10.34 1.75
C VAL A 59 -2.46 -8.87 1.88
N THR A 60 -1.85 -8.29 0.85
CA THR A 60 -1.43 -6.88 0.86
C THR A 60 -2.63 -5.94 0.95
N GLY A 61 -3.68 -6.20 0.17
CA GLY A 61 -4.91 -5.41 0.18
C GLY A 61 -5.63 -5.44 1.52
N VAL A 62 -5.58 -6.57 2.25
CA VAL A 62 -6.13 -6.67 3.60
C VAL A 62 -5.24 -5.98 4.63
N ILE A 63 -3.92 -6.11 4.54
CA ILE A 63 -2.98 -5.53 5.52
C ILE A 63 -2.88 -4.00 5.41
N MET A 64 -2.93 -3.46 4.18
CA MET A 64 -2.75 -2.04 3.90
C MET A 64 -3.72 -1.10 4.66
N PRO A 65 -5.04 -1.35 4.78
CA PRO A 65 -5.93 -0.51 5.59
C PRO A 65 -5.61 -0.55 7.09
N PHE A 66 -5.10 -1.67 7.62
CA PHE A 66 -4.69 -1.76 9.03
C PHE A 66 -3.38 -1.03 9.30
N LEU A 67 -2.42 -1.11 8.36
CA LEU A 67 -1.20 -0.33 8.43
C LEU A 67 -1.56 1.16 8.41
N LEU A 68 -2.30 1.60 7.40
CA LEU A 68 -2.61 3.01 7.18
C LEU A 68 -3.67 3.58 8.14
N LYS A 69 -4.08 2.85 9.19
CA LYS A 69 -5.18 3.28 10.10
C LYS A 69 -4.90 4.62 10.79
N ASP A 70 -3.63 4.93 11.07
CA ASP A 70 -3.21 6.13 11.79
C ASP A 70 -2.84 7.28 10.85
N VAL A 71 -3.05 7.10 9.55
CA VAL A 71 -2.82 8.15 8.55
C VAL A 71 -3.90 9.21 8.70
N LYS A 72 -3.51 10.36 9.24
CA LYS A 72 -4.37 11.54 9.37
C LYS A 72 -4.19 12.44 8.15
N LEU A 73 -5.31 12.83 7.56
CA LEU A 73 -5.36 13.94 6.61
C LEU A 73 -5.17 15.25 7.38
N GLN A 74 -4.51 16.22 6.74
CA GLN A 74 -4.26 17.54 7.31
C GLN A 74 -5.44 18.49 7.12
#